data_AF-A0AAE1L8I3-F1
#
_entry.id   AF-A0AAE1L8I3-F1
#
_cell.length_a   1.000
_cell.length_b   1.000
_cell.length_c   1.000
_cell.angle_alpha   90.00
_cell.angle_beta   90.00
_cell.angle_gamma   90.00
#
_symmetry.space_group_name_H-M   'P 1'
#
loop_
_entity.id
_entity.type
_entity.pdbx_description
1 polymer ?
#
loop_
_entity_poly.entity_id
_entity_poly.type
_entity_poly.pdbx_seq_one_letter_code
_entity_poly.pdbx_strand_id
1 'polypeptide(L)'
;MRYRLSPVQCPGVLAGAVVVVLVLLASCCGPASSSSSGLPVRKISTRLARTKYGLLRGVILQQQAVEAFLGVPYATAPLGSLRYMPPVTPSMWKTPRLCDAFSPVCPQRAPSIGNRTEALLEYPRGRLVYLEKLLPLLANQSEDCLYMNIYVPQEGKKTTQFFVLFYKHLYLFVYTGKTNVQ
;
A
#
# COMPACT_ATOMS: atom_id res chain seq x y z
N MET A 1 -30.86 50.47 33.95
CA MET A 1 -30.47 49.64 32.78
C MET A 1 -31.66 48.73 32.45
N ARG A 2 -32.41 49.00 31.36
CA ARG A 2 -32.32 48.32 30.03
C ARG A 2 -32.85 46.86 30.10
N TYR A 3 -33.91 46.41 29.41
CA TYR A 3 -34.80 46.97 28.39
C TYR A 3 -36.22 46.36 28.52
N ARG A 4 -37.24 47.12 28.09
CA ARG A 4 -38.64 46.70 27.90
C ARG A 4 -38.74 45.64 26.79
N LEU A 5 -39.60 44.64 27.01
CA LEU A 5 -40.25 43.87 25.95
C LEU A 5 -41.62 44.48 25.69
N SER A 6 -41.97 44.70 24.41
CA SER A 6 -43.32 45.01 23.96
C SER A 6 -43.78 43.89 23.02
N PRO A 7 -44.99 43.34 23.18
CA PRO A 7 -45.53 42.33 22.29
C PRO A 7 -46.10 42.99 21.02
N VAL A 8 -45.97 42.31 19.89
CA VAL A 8 -46.74 42.63 18.68
C VAL A 8 -47.98 41.74 18.68
N GLN A 9 -49.13 42.38 18.88
CA GLN A 9 -50.46 41.81 18.63
C GLN A 9 -50.70 41.74 17.11
N CYS A 10 -51.16 40.59 16.62
CA CYS A 10 -52.07 40.54 15.46
C CYS A 10 -53.29 39.67 15.82
N PRO A 11 -54.51 40.08 15.41
CA PRO A 11 -55.76 39.54 15.91
C PRO A 11 -56.14 38.23 15.23
N GLY A 12 -56.99 37.48 15.93
CA GLY A 12 -57.30 36.10 15.64
C GLY A 12 -58.17 35.86 14.43
N VAL A 13 -58.22 34.59 14.04
CA VAL A 13 -59.44 33.95 13.54
C VAL A 13 -59.59 32.62 14.24
N LEU A 14 -60.84 32.39 14.62
CA LEU A 14 -61.38 31.37 15.50
C LEU A 14 -61.38 29.97 14.89
N ALA A 15 -61.46 29.02 15.83
CA ALA A 15 -62.22 27.78 15.76
C ALA A 15 -61.63 26.61 14.95
N GLY A 16 -61.55 25.47 15.64
CA GLY A 16 -61.93 24.22 15.01
C GLY A 16 -61.01 23.04 15.31
N ALA A 17 -61.43 22.27 16.30
CA ALA A 17 -61.33 20.80 16.33
C ALA A 17 -59.94 20.14 16.37
N VAL A 18 -59.70 19.54 17.53
CA VAL A 18 -58.83 18.38 17.76
C VAL A 18 -59.06 17.31 16.70
N VAL A 19 -58.04 17.03 15.87
CA VAL A 19 -57.90 15.73 15.20
C VAL A 19 -56.42 15.34 15.25
N VAL A 20 -56.14 14.33 16.05
CA VAL A 20 -54.87 13.61 16.08
C VAL A 20 -54.70 12.90 14.73
N VAL A 21 -53.72 13.32 13.93
CA VAL A 21 -53.29 12.58 12.74
C VAL A 21 -51.81 12.25 12.90
N LEU A 22 -51.57 11.00 13.25
CA LEU A 22 -50.25 10.37 13.36
C LEU A 22 -50.01 9.65 12.02
N VAL A 23 -49.38 10.33 11.05
CA VAL A 23 -49.01 9.74 9.75
C VAL A 23 -47.62 10.20 9.31
N LEU A 24 -46.67 9.26 9.43
CA LEU A 24 -45.54 8.95 8.54
C LEU A 24 -44.74 10.09 7.90
N LEU A 25 -43.54 10.34 8.43
CA LEU A 25 -42.38 10.75 7.62
C LEU A 25 -41.41 9.58 7.51
N ALA A 26 -41.71 8.67 6.59
CA ALA A 26 -40.70 7.92 5.89
C ALA A 26 -40.08 8.81 4.80
N SER A 27 -38.81 8.56 4.49
CA SER A 27 -38.05 9.08 3.33
C SER A 27 -37.26 10.37 3.55
N CYS A 28 -36.02 10.19 3.97
CA CYS A 28 -34.84 10.81 3.35
C CYS A 28 -33.59 9.96 3.66
N CYS A 29 -33.68 8.64 3.43
CA CYS A 29 -32.48 7.81 3.29
C CYS A 29 -32.19 7.70 1.79
N GLY A 30 -31.73 8.80 1.20
CA GLY A 30 -31.09 8.73 -0.12
C GLY A 30 -29.79 7.94 0.06
N PRO A 31 -29.45 6.98 -0.80
CA PRO A 31 -28.15 6.34 -0.73
C PRO A 31 -27.11 7.44 -0.95
N ALA A 32 -26.39 7.81 0.11
CA ALA A 32 -25.14 8.51 -0.02
C ALA A 32 -24.25 7.60 -0.87
N SER A 33 -24.06 7.95 -2.14
CA SER A 33 -23.03 7.40 -3.00
C SER A 33 -21.68 7.79 -2.41
N SER A 34 -21.29 7.06 -1.38
CA SER A 34 -19.94 7.04 -0.86
C SER A 34 -19.08 6.47 -1.98
N SER A 35 -18.45 7.36 -2.74
CA SER A 35 -17.28 7.03 -3.53
C SER A 35 -16.19 6.63 -2.55
N SER A 36 -16.24 5.36 -2.13
CA SER A 36 -15.12 4.71 -1.47
C SER A 36 -13.97 4.75 -2.47
N SER A 37 -13.09 5.73 -2.29
CA SER A 37 -11.70 5.62 -2.71
C SER A 37 -11.11 4.51 -1.85
N GLY A 38 -11.49 3.27 -2.18
CA GLY A 38 -11.07 2.09 -1.47
C GLY A 38 -9.56 2.04 -1.50
N LEU A 39 -8.96 1.89 -0.32
CA LEU A 39 -7.57 1.49 -0.21
C LEU A 39 -7.35 0.30 -1.15
N PRO A 40 -6.19 0.19 -1.82
CA PRO A 40 -5.91 -0.92 -2.72
C PRO A 40 -6.23 -2.24 -2.01
N VAL A 41 -7.29 -2.92 -2.47
CA VAL A 41 -7.76 -4.16 -1.85
C VAL A 41 -6.70 -5.22 -2.11
N ARG A 42 -5.90 -5.50 -1.08
CA ARG A 42 -4.91 -6.58 -1.06
C ARG A 42 -5.60 -7.84 -0.57
N LYS A 43 -5.69 -8.86 -1.42
CA LYS A 43 -6.22 -10.16 -1.04
C LYS A 43 -5.07 -11.15 -0.87
N ILE A 44 -5.05 -11.92 0.22
CA ILE A 44 -4.05 -12.98 0.38
C ILE A 44 -4.22 -14.02 -0.75
N SER A 45 -3.12 -14.37 -1.41
CA SER A 45 -3.15 -15.39 -2.47
C SER A 45 -3.43 -16.77 -1.87
N THR A 46 -4.27 -17.54 -2.54
CA THR A 46 -4.53 -18.94 -2.20
C THR A 46 -3.38 -19.85 -2.66
N ARG A 47 -2.64 -19.44 -3.70
CA ARG A 47 -1.53 -20.18 -4.29
C ARG A 47 -0.30 -20.09 -3.38
N LEU A 48 0.40 -21.22 -3.27
CA LEU A 48 1.73 -21.30 -2.65
C LEU A 48 2.78 -21.41 -3.74
N ALA A 49 3.76 -20.51 -3.73
CA ALA A 49 4.91 -20.57 -4.62
C ALA A 49 6.04 -21.39 -3.96
N ARG A 50 6.57 -22.38 -4.68
CA ARG A 50 7.69 -23.22 -4.22
C ARG A 50 9.02 -22.56 -4.59
N THR A 51 9.92 -22.48 -3.62
CA THR A 51 11.32 -22.08 -3.82
C THR A 51 12.26 -23.16 -3.28
N LYS A 52 13.56 -23.03 -3.55
CA LYS A 52 14.59 -23.93 -2.99
C LYS A 52 14.64 -23.89 -1.45
N TYR A 53 14.23 -22.78 -0.84
CA TYR A 53 14.36 -22.55 0.60
C TYR A 53 13.06 -22.82 1.39
N GLY A 54 11.92 -22.84 0.70
CA GLY A 54 10.63 -23.15 1.29
C GLY A 54 9.44 -22.59 0.50
N LEU A 55 8.25 -22.67 1.08
CA LEU A 55 7.00 -22.21 0.46
C LEU A 55 6.75 -20.72 0.75
N LEU A 56 6.24 -19.99 -0.23
CA LEU A 56 5.87 -18.58 -0.13
C LEU A 56 4.37 -18.38 -0.38
N ARG A 57 3.78 -17.41 0.32
CA ARG A 57 2.41 -16.94 0.11
C ARG A 57 2.43 -15.44 -0.12
N GLY A 58 1.97 -15.00 -1.30
CA GLY A 58 1.91 -13.59 -1.67
C GLY A 58 0.52 -12.98 -1.48
N VAL A 59 0.35 -11.79 -2.06
CA VAL A 59 -0.91 -11.04 -2.11
C VAL A 59 -1.28 -10.72 -3.55
N ILE A 60 -2.57 -10.73 -3.85
CA ILE A 60 -3.14 -10.32 -5.13
C ILE A 60 -3.50 -8.84 -5.03
N LEU A 61 -2.90 -8.05 -5.90
CA LEU A 61 -3.20 -6.63 -6.11
C LEU A 61 -4.27 -6.54 -7.19
N GLN A 62 -5.55 -6.57 -6.78
CA GLN A 62 -6.69 -6.75 -7.69
C GLN A 62 -6.79 -5.66 -8.76
N GLN A 63 -6.42 -4.42 -8.42
CA GLN A 63 -6.47 -3.28 -9.33
C GLN A 63 -5.45 -3.40 -10.47
N GLN A 64 -4.34 -4.11 -10.25
CA GLN A 64 -3.27 -4.29 -11.23
C GLN A 64 -3.29 -5.69 -11.89
N ALA A 65 -4.15 -6.60 -11.44
CA ALA A 65 -4.13 -8.01 -11.84
C ALA A 65 -2.72 -8.63 -11.69
N VAL A 66 -2.07 -8.40 -10.54
CA VAL A 66 -0.71 -8.87 -10.24
C VAL A 66 -0.71 -9.63 -8.92
N GLU A 67 -0.08 -10.80 -8.90
CA GLU A 67 0.34 -11.49 -7.68
C GLU A 67 1.71 -10.97 -7.25
N ALA A 68 1.79 -10.39 -6.06
CA ALA A 68 3.01 -9.83 -5.49
C ALA A 68 3.50 -10.66 -4.30
N PHE A 69 4.79 -10.93 -4.27
CA PHE A 69 5.49 -11.51 -3.12
C PHE A 69 6.48 -10.46 -2.63
N LEU A 70 6.13 -9.80 -1.53
CA LEU A 70 6.92 -8.70 -0.96
C LEU A 70 7.82 -9.22 0.17
N GLY A 71 9.04 -8.72 0.23
CA GLY A 71 9.96 -9.05 1.32
C GLY A 71 10.44 -10.51 1.33
N VAL A 72 10.70 -11.10 0.16
CA VAL A 72 11.23 -12.46 0.03
C VAL A 72 12.72 -12.47 0.38
N PRO A 73 13.18 -13.21 1.40
CA PRO A 73 14.61 -13.28 1.74
C PRO A 73 15.39 -14.04 0.66
N TYR A 74 16.50 -13.46 0.19
CA TYR A 74 17.37 -14.12 -0.79
C TYR A 74 18.76 -14.43 -0.25
N ALA A 75 19.13 -13.88 0.90
CA ALA A 75 20.38 -14.14 1.62
C ALA A 75 20.16 -13.99 3.13
N THR A 76 21.07 -14.54 3.92
CA THR A 76 21.12 -14.34 5.37
C THR A 76 21.56 -12.92 5.69
N ALA A 77 20.94 -12.30 6.69
CA ALA A 77 21.24 -10.93 7.11
C ALA A 77 22.74 -10.76 7.45
N PRO A 78 23.43 -9.74 6.90
CA PRO A 78 24.86 -9.51 7.07
C PRO A 78 25.16 -8.83 8.42
N LEU A 79 24.69 -9.41 9.52
CA LEU A 79 24.82 -8.87 10.87
C LEU A 79 26.07 -9.42 11.57
N GLY A 80 26.64 -8.65 12.49
CA GLY A 80 27.73 -9.09 13.35
C GLY A 80 28.95 -9.58 12.56
N SER A 81 29.31 -10.86 12.70
CA SER A 81 30.45 -11.48 12.00
C SER A 81 30.27 -11.61 10.49
N LEU A 82 29.02 -11.51 9.99
CA LEU A 82 28.73 -11.51 8.55
C LEU A 82 28.81 -10.11 7.94
N ARG A 83 29.02 -9.07 8.74
CA ARG A 83 29.19 -7.71 8.22
C ARG A 83 30.43 -7.64 7.34
N TYR A 84 30.26 -7.09 6.13
CA TYR A 84 31.28 -7.02 5.08
C TYR A 84 31.72 -8.36 4.48
N MET A 85 31.06 -9.47 4.83
CA MET A 85 31.26 -10.76 4.18
C MET A 85 30.38 -10.88 2.93
N PRO A 86 30.74 -11.75 1.97
CA PRO A 86 29.85 -12.11 0.87
C PRO A 86 28.50 -12.63 1.38
N PRO A 87 27.39 -12.38 0.67
CA PRO A 87 26.07 -12.84 1.07
C PRO A 87 26.02 -14.37 1.13
N VAL A 88 25.52 -14.89 2.25
CA VAL A 88 25.36 -16.32 2.48
C VAL A 88 23.92 -16.72 2.15
N THR A 89 23.72 -17.94 1.67
CA THR A 89 22.38 -18.49 1.41
C THR A 89 21.47 -18.39 2.64
N PRO A 90 20.18 -18.07 2.47
CA PRO A 90 19.24 -17.97 3.58
C PRO A 90 18.93 -19.35 4.17
N SER A 91 18.56 -19.37 5.45
CA SER A 91 18.08 -20.59 6.11
C SER A 91 16.76 -21.07 5.48
N MET A 92 16.62 -22.38 5.34
CA MET A 92 15.36 -22.98 4.86
C MET A 92 14.26 -22.84 5.92
N TRP A 93 13.01 -22.68 5.48
CA TRP A 93 11.84 -22.60 6.35
C TRP A 93 10.84 -23.72 6.07
N LYS A 94 10.26 -24.29 7.13
CA LYS A 94 9.32 -25.42 7.04
C LYS A 94 7.88 -24.97 6.74
N THR A 95 7.45 -23.86 7.32
CA THR A 95 6.09 -23.33 7.17
C THR A 95 6.03 -22.30 6.05
N PRO A 96 4.91 -22.20 5.31
CA PRO A 96 4.79 -21.17 4.27
C PRO A 96 5.00 -19.77 4.84
N ARG A 97 5.94 -19.01 4.27
CA ARG A 97 6.22 -17.63 4.65
C ARG A 97 5.25 -16.68 3.97
N LEU A 98 4.62 -15.81 4.75
CA LEU A 98 3.77 -14.74 4.23
C LEU A 98 4.65 -13.58 3.73
N CYS A 99 4.38 -13.12 2.52
CA CYS A 99 5.14 -12.10 1.77
C CYS A 99 4.21 -10.99 1.29
N ASP A 100 3.66 -10.22 2.22
CA ASP A 100 2.60 -9.21 2.01
C ASP A 100 3.04 -7.76 2.29
N ALA A 101 4.24 -7.57 2.85
CA ALA A 101 4.80 -6.28 3.22
C ALA A 101 6.23 -6.09 2.70
N PHE A 102 6.62 -4.83 2.49
CA PHE A 102 7.99 -4.48 2.14
C PHE A 102 8.92 -4.68 3.33
N SER A 103 10.09 -5.29 3.07
CA SER A 103 11.17 -5.38 4.05
C SER A 103 11.91 -4.05 4.23
N PRO A 104 12.71 -3.90 5.30
CA PRO A 104 13.54 -2.72 5.50
C PRO A 104 14.50 -2.48 4.33
N VAL A 105 14.79 -1.21 4.04
CA VAL A 105 15.84 -0.84 3.09
C VAL A 105 17.21 -0.91 3.76
N CYS A 106 18.26 -1.10 2.95
CA CYS A 106 19.62 -1.10 3.49
C CYS A 106 20.02 0.28 4.01
N PRO A 107 20.94 0.34 5.00
CA PRO A 107 21.39 1.61 5.57
C PRO A 107 22.03 2.47 4.49
N GLN A 108 21.46 3.65 4.26
CA GLN A 108 21.92 4.63 3.30
C GLN A 108 21.64 6.03 3.83
N ARG A 109 22.46 7.00 3.42
CA ARG A 109 22.20 8.40 3.73
C ARG A 109 20.95 8.86 2.96
N ALA A 110 19.83 8.99 3.67
CA ALA A 110 18.63 9.53 3.08
C ALA A 110 18.85 10.99 2.64
N PRO A 111 18.27 11.41 1.49
CA PRO A 111 18.31 12.80 1.07
C PRO A 111 17.56 13.67 2.08
N SER A 112 18.16 14.78 2.52
CA SER A 112 17.49 15.73 3.43
C SER A 112 16.73 16.76 2.63
N ILE A 113 15.39 16.69 2.66
CA ILE A 113 14.53 17.75 2.11
C ILE A 113 14.13 18.64 3.28
N GLY A 114 14.58 19.89 3.26
CA GLY A 114 14.13 20.91 4.21
C GLY A 114 12.75 21.45 3.83
N ASN A 115 12.54 22.74 3.98
CA ASN A 115 11.32 23.39 3.49
C ASN A 115 11.23 23.27 1.97
N ARG A 116 10.02 23.01 1.45
CA ARG A 116 9.79 22.84 0.01
C ARG A 116 10.29 24.02 -0.83
N THR A 117 10.12 25.25 -0.33
CA THR A 117 10.59 26.47 -1.02
C THR A 117 12.11 26.50 -1.15
N GLU A 118 12.84 26.17 -0.08
CA GLU A 118 14.31 26.08 -0.09
C GLU A 118 14.79 24.93 -0.98
N ALA A 119 14.13 23.77 -0.89
CA ALA A 119 14.46 22.60 -1.70
C ALA A 119 14.24 22.83 -3.20
N LEU A 120 13.35 23.75 -3.59
CA LEU A 120 13.15 24.13 -5.00
C LEU A 120 14.30 25.00 -5.55
N LEU A 121 15.10 25.62 -4.69
CA LEU A 121 16.33 26.32 -5.09
C LEU A 121 17.47 25.32 -5.37
N GLU A 122 17.48 24.20 -4.63
CA GLU A 122 18.51 23.16 -4.74
C GLU A 122 18.18 22.10 -5.81
N TYR A 123 16.91 21.74 -5.95
CA TYR A 123 16.46 20.63 -6.80
C TYR A 123 15.44 21.07 -7.85
N PRO A 124 15.53 20.57 -9.09
CA PRO A 124 14.46 20.71 -10.07
C PRO A 124 13.14 20.14 -9.54
N ARG A 125 12.00 20.77 -9.89
CA ARG A 125 10.66 20.37 -9.43
C ARG A 125 10.38 18.86 -9.55
N GLY A 126 10.73 18.25 -10.69
CA GLY A 126 10.53 16.82 -10.91
C GLY A 126 11.35 15.93 -9.95
N ARG A 127 12.58 16.35 -9.64
CA ARG A 127 13.43 15.65 -8.66
C ARG A 127 12.87 15.78 -7.26
N LEU A 128 12.39 16.96 -6.87
CA LEU A 128 11.77 17.18 -5.56
C LEU A 128 10.54 16.28 -5.39
N VAL A 129 9.63 16.24 -6.36
CA VAL A 129 8.45 15.36 -6.33
C VAL A 129 8.83 13.88 -6.27
N TYR A 130 9.89 13.49 -6.98
CA TYR A 130 10.41 12.12 -6.91
C TYR A 130 10.96 11.78 -5.52
N LEU A 131 11.76 12.68 -4.94
CA LEU A 131 12.32 12.51 -3.60
C LEU A 131 11.22 12.45 -2.53
N GLU A 132 10.21 13.32 -2.61
CA GLU A 132 9.03 13.29 -1.71
C GLU A 132 8.33 11.93 -1.70
N LYS A 133 8.23 11.26 -2.86
CA LYS A 133 7.65 9.92 -2.97
C LYS A 133 8.57 8.82 -2.43
N LEU A 134 9.88 9.00 -2.54
CA LEU A 134 10.87 8.03 -2.08
C LEU A 134 11.07 8.04 -0.56
N LEU A 135 11.08 9.22 0.07
CA LEU A 135 11.37 9.39 1.49
C LEU A 135 10.60 8.44 2.43
N PRO A 136 9.27 8.25 2.30
CA PRO A 136 8.57 7.30 3.17
C PRO A 136 9.03 5.85 2.98
N LEU A 137 9.49 5.48 1.78
CA LEU A 137 10.03 4.15 1.49
C LEU A 137 11.43 3.95 2.08
N LEU A 138 12.17 5.04 2.30
CA LEU A 138 13.51 5.04 2.90
C LEU A 138 13.50 5.17 4.44
N ALA A 139 12.32 5.32 5.05
CA ALA A 139 12.20 5.57 6.49
C ALA A 139 12.62 4.36 7.34
N ASN A 140 12.28 3.14 6.90
CA ASN A 140 12.58 1.92 7.64
C ASN A 140 13.89 1.29 7.12
N GLN A 141 15.02 1.62 7.76
CA GLN A 141 16.33 1.10 7.40
C GLN A 141 16.86 0.09 8.42
N SER A 142 17.51 -0.98 7.95
CA SER A 142 18.17 -1.99 8.78
C SER A 142 19.32 -2.64 8.01
N GLU A 143 20.37 -3.12 8.69
CA GLU A 143 21.37 -3.99 8.07
C GLU A 143 20.76 -5.34 7.63
N ASP A 144 19.66 -5.77 8.26
CA ASP A 144 18.82 -6.86 7.76
C ASP A 144 17.89 -6.37 6.63
N CYS A 145 18.45 -6.23 5.43
CA CYS A 145 17.78 -5.69 4.25
C CYS A 145 17.90 -6.58 2.99
N LEU A 146 18.40 -7.82 3.11
CA LEU A 146 18.64 -8.70 1.96
C LEU A 146 17.36 -9.43 1.51
N TYR A 147 16.40 -8.63 1.07
CA TYR A 147 15.09 -9.06 0.59
C TYR A 147 14.82 -8.54 -0.82
N MET A 148 13.93 -9.23 -1.53
CA MET A 148 13.47 -8.83 -2.86
C MET A 148 11.94 -8.88 -2.94
N ASN A 149 11.40 -8.14 -3.90
CA ASN A 149 9.98 -8.15 -4.22
C ASN A 149 9.80 -8.78 -5.61
N ILE A 150 8.84 -9.69 -5.72
CA ILE A 150 8.54 -10.40 -6.97
C ILE A 150 7.11 -10.05 -7.37
N TYR A 151 6.92 -9.62 -8.62
CA TYR A 151 5.62 -9.28 -9.18
C TYR A 151 5.35 -10.18 -10.38
N VAL A 152 4.22 -10.88 -10.35
CA VAL A 152 3.82 -11.84 -11.38
C VAL A 152 2.46 -11.42 -11.91
N PRO A 153 2.28 -11.22 -13.23
CA PRO A 153 0.96 -10.94 -13.77
C PRO A 153 0.03 -12.12 -13.51
N GLN A 154 -1.23 -11.83 -13.18
CA GLN A 154 -2.25 -12.85 -12.97
C GLN A 154 -2.69 -13.38 -14.34
N GLU A 155 -2.02 -14.42 -14.84
CA GLU A 155 -2.38 -15.03 -16.12
C GLU A 155 -3.54 -16.01 -16.00
N GLY A 156 -4.46 -15.95 -16.97
CA GLY A 156 -5.56 -16.92 -17.14
C GLY A 156 -5.19 -18.17 -17.96
N LYS A 157 -3.95 -18.29 -18.46
CA LYS A 157 -3.46 -19.45 -19.22
C LYS A 157 -2.09 -19.89 -18.72
N LYS A 158 -1.81 -21.20 -18.76
CA LYS A 158 -0.54 -21.81 -18.34
C LYS A 158 0.57 -21.46 -19.34
N THR A 159 1.10 -20.26 -19.27
CA THR A 159 2.31 -19.90 -20.01
C THR A 159 3.52 -20.43 -19.24
N THR A 160 4.35 -21.25 -19.89
CA THR A 160 5.49 -21.94 -19.24
C THR A 160 6.79 -21.13 -19.30
N GLN A 161 6.74 -19.93 -19.89
CA GLN A 161 7.90 -19.07 -20.13
C GLN A 161 7.51 -17.62 -19.91
N PHE A 162 8.30 -16.94 -19.08
CA PHE A 162 8.16 -15.52 -18.80
C PHE A 162 9.48 -14.82 -19.08
N PHE A 163 9.37 -13.57 -19.53
CA PHE A 163 10.48 -12.64 -19.42
C PHE A 163 10.58 -12.18 -17.97
N VAL A 164 11.77 -12.29 -17.39
CA VAL A 164 12.07 -11.86 -16.02
C VAL A 164 12.79 -10.54 -16.09
N LEU A 165 12.15 -9.50 -15.56
CA LEU A 165 12.75 -8.18 -15.39
C LEU A 165 13.33 -8.08 -13.99
N PHE A 166 14.65 -7.98 -13.88
CA PHE A 166 15.35 -7.76 -12.62
C PHE A 166 15.70 -6.28 -12.49
N TYR A 167 15.02 -5.59 -11.59
CA TYR A 167 15.30 -4.20 -11.29
C TYR A 167 16.21 -4.09 -10.06
N LYS A 168 17.43 -3.61 -10.28
CA LYS A 168 18.30 -3.08 -9.24
C LYS A 168 18.14 -1.56 -9.27
N HIS A 169 18.23 -0.87 -8.13
CA HIS A 169 17.90 0.55 -7.99
C HIS A 169 18.62 1.52 -8.99
N LEU A 170 19.66 1.06 -9.70
CA LEU A 170 20.36 1.77 -10.77
C LEU A 170 20.35 1.06 -12.15
N TYR A 171 19.84 -0.17 -12.26
CA TYR A 171 19.94 -0.99 -13.48
C TYR A 171 18.73 -1.91 -13.67
N LEU A 172 18.20 -1.96 -14.88
CA LEU A 172 17.19 -2.96 -15.30
C LEU A 172 17.87 -4.04 -16.13
N PHE A 173 17.74 -5.29 -15.73
CA PHE A 173 18.19 -6.45 -16.49
C PHE A 173 16.98 -7.23 -17.01
N VAL A 174 17.01 -7.66 -18.27
CA VAL A 174 15.95 -8.46 -18.88
C VAL A 174 16.51 -9.85 -19.16
N TYR A 175 15.92 -10.87 -18.54
CA TYR A 175 16.27 -12.27 -18.74
C TYR A 175 15.08 -13.01 -19.36
N THR A 176 15.37 -14.00 -20.20
CA THR A 176 14.35 -14.96 -20.66
C THR A 176 14.48 -16.21 -19.79
N GLY A 177 13.36 -16.66 -19.20
CA GLY A 177 13.38 -17.80 -18.29
C GLY A 177 12.24 -18.78 -18.57
N LYS A 178 12.56 -20.07 -18.68
CA LYS A 178 11.58 -21.15 -18.48
C LYS A 178 11.32 -21.27 -16.99
N THR A 179 10.08 -21.03 -16.55
CA THR A 179 9.67 -21.32 -15.18
C THR A 179 9.38 -22.81 -15.05
N ASN A 180 10.42 -23.64 -15.10
CA ASN A 180 10.30 -25.03 -14.64
C ASN A 180 10.24 -25.01 -13.11
N VAL A 181 9.03 -24.79 -12.60
CA VAL A 181 8.69 -25.13 -11.22
C VAL A 181 8.50 -26.64 -11.20
N GLN A 182 9.60 -27.38 -11.07
CA GLN A 182 9.58 -28.80 -10.67
C GLN A 182 9.68 -28.87 -9.14
#